data_AF-A0A4Y8MGK9-F1
#
_entry.id   AF-A0A4Y8MGK9-F1
#
_cell.length_a   1.000
_cell.length_b   1.000
_cell.length_c   1.000
_cell.angle_alpha   90.00
_cell.angle_beta   90.00
_cell.angle_gamma   90.00
#
_symmetry.space_group_name_H-M   'P 1'
#
loop_
_entity.id
_entity.type
_entity.pdbx_description
1 polymer ?
#
loop_
_entity_poly.entity_id
_entity_poly.type
_entity_poly.pdbx_seq_one_letter_code
_entity_poly.pdbx_strand_id
1 'polypeptide(L)'
;MQRQATHEVTKKNVQAFLTKVRTVIKDNASAKQVNLIGLLNRIIDGWSNYRRYVVSKEVYSAVDTAIWQALWKWCCRRHPCKGARWI
;
A
#
# COMPACT_ATOMS: atom_id res chain seq x y z
N MET A 1 -12.53 18.57 24.85
CA MET A 1 -11.04 18.60 24.71
C MET A 1 -10.48 17.20 24.43
N GLN A 2 -10.64 16.64 23.21
CA GLN A 2 -10.14 15.28 22.86
C GLN A 2 -9.64 15.16 21.41
N ARG A 3 -9.17 16.24 20.75
CA ARG A 3 -8.79 16.19 19.32
C ARG A 3 -7.31 16.00 19.01
N GLN A 4 -6.41 16.03 20.00
CA GLN A 4 -4.96 15.93 19.74
C GLN A 4 -4.40 14.50 19.78
N ALA A 5 -4.91 13.63 20.66
CA ALA A 5 -4.39 12.26 20.81
C ALA A 5 -4.70 11.32 19.64
N THR A 6 -5.81 11.54 18.92
CA THR A 6 -6.21 10.69 17.79
C THR A 6 -5.29 10.87 16.57
N HIS A 7 -4.73 12.06 16.37
CA HIS A 7 -3.98 12.38 15.15
C HIS A 7 -2.60 11.70 15.09
N GLU A 8 -1.93 11.49 16.23
CA GLU A 8 -0.68 10.73 16.30
C GLU A 8 -0.90 9.22 16.08
N VAL A 9 -1.97 8.69 16.67
CA VAL A 9 -2.37 7.29 16.52
C VAL A 9 -2.67 6.99 15.04
N THR A 10 -3.30 7.92 14.33
CA THR A 10 -3.58 7.77 12.89
C THR A 10 -2.31 7.68 12.05
N LYS A 11 -1.29 8.51 12.30
CA LYS A 11 -0.01 8.45 11.57
C LYS A 11 0.73 7.13 11.78
N LYS A 12 0.80 6.66 13.04
CA LYS A 12 1.39 5.35 13.37
C LYS A 12 0.62 4.20 12.71
N ASN A 13 -0.71 4.28 12.67
CA ASN A 13 -1.56 3.30 12.02
C ASN A 13 -1.42 3.26 10.49
N VAL A 14 -1.23 4.42 9.85
CA VAL A 14 -0.92 4.50 8.41
C VAL A 14 0.44 3.86 8.13
N GLN A 15 1.44 4.17 8.96
CA GLN A 15 2.77 3.57 8.82
C GLN A 15 2.74 2.05 8.99
N ALA A 16 2.04 1.54 10.01
CA ALA A 16 1.88 0.11 10.23
C ALA A 16 1.18 -0.59 9.04
N PHE A 17 0.17 0.07 8.46
CA PHE A 17 -0.49 -0.42 7.25
C PHE A 17 0.46 -0.49 6.05
N LEU A 18 1.21 0.59 5.79
CA LEU A 18 2.19 0.61 4.70
C LEU A 18 3.27 -0.44 4.87
N THR A 19 3.75 -0.66 6.11
CA THR A 19 4.69 -1.74 6.42
C THR A 19 4.07 -3.10 6.09
N LYS A 20 2.82 -3.37 6.50
CA LYS A 20 2.12 -4.62 6.16
C LYS A 20 2.02 -4.83 4.66
N VAL A 21 1.60 -3.81 3.90
CA VAL A 21 1.48 -3.90 2.43
C VAL A 21 2.84 -4.18 1.79
N ARG A 22 3.90 -3.49 2.23
CA ARG A 22 5.27 -3.72 1.73
C ARG A 22 5.77 -5.12 2.04
N THR A 23 5.49 -5.65 3.23
CA THR A 23 5.83 -7.03 3.59
C THR A 23 5.10 -8.02 2.69
N VAL A 24 3.78 -7.85 2.48
CA VAL A 24 3.01 -8.70 1.57
C VAL A 24 3.59 -8.70 0.15
N ILE A 25 3.98 -7.54 -0.39
CA ILE A 25 4.60 -7.45 -1.72
C ILE A 25 5.96 -8.18 -1.75
N LYS A 26 6.76 -8.04 -0.69
CA LYS A 26 8.08 -8.70 -0.59
C LYS A 26 7.95 -10.22 -0.49
N ASP A 27 7.06 -10.71 0.37
CA ASP A 27 6.85 -12.14 0.59
C ASP A 27 6.28 -12.82 -0.66
N ASN A 28 5.51 -12.08 -1.46
CA ASN A 28 4.94 -12.54 -2.72
C ASN A 28 5.83 -12.19 -3.93
N ALA A 29 7.14 -12.18 -3.74
CA ALA A 29 8.13 -11.87 -4.77
C ALA A 29 7.91 -12.66 -6.08
N SER A 30 7.64 -13.95 -6.00
CA SER A 30 7.50 -14.81 -7.19
C SER A 30 6.04 -15.12 -7.55
N ALA A 31 5.07 -14.56 -6.81
CA ALA A 31 3.66 -14.84 -7.00
C ALA A 31 3.14 -14.43 -8.38
N LYS A 32 2.08 -15.10 -8.83
CA LYS A 32 1.32 -14.67 -10.00
C LYS A 32 0.71 -13.29 -9.73
N GLN A 33 0.77 -12.39 -10.72
CA GLN A 33 0.27 -11.02 -10.61
C GLN A 33 -1.17 -10.97 -10.10
N VAL A 34 -2.06 -11.79 -10.66
CA VAL A 34 -3.48 -11.85 -10.25
C VAL A 34 -3.67 -12.16 -8.76
N ASN A 35 -2.82 -13.03 -8.19
CA ASN A 35 -2.90 -13.40 -6.78
C ASN A 35 -2.43 -12.25 -5.89
N LEU A 36 -1.33 -11.59 -6.27
CA LEU A 36 -0.81 -10.44 -5.53
C LEU A 36 -1.81 -9.28 -5.56
N ILE A 37 -2.34 -8.95 -6.74
CA ILE A 37 -3.34 -7.87 -6.88
C ILE A 37 -4.60 -8.19 -6.07
N GLY A 38 -5.12 -9.41 -6.14
CA GLY A 38 -6.30 -9.80 -5.35
C GLY A 38 -6.07 -9.68 -3.84
N LEU A 39 -4.90 -10.06 -3.36
CA LEU A 39 -4.52 -9.92 -1.95
C LEU A 39 -4.40 -8.45 -1.53
N LEU A 40 -3.77 -7.62 -2.36
CA LEU A 40 -3.61 -6.19 -2.10
C LEU A 40 -4.96 -5.46 -2.10
N ASN A 41 -5.83 -5.75 -3.06
CA ASN A 41 -7.17 -5.15 -3.13
C ASN A 41 -7.96 -5.43 -1.84
N ARG A 42 -7.99 -6.67 -1.35
CA ARG A 42 -8.65 -7.00 -0.07
C ARG A 42 -8.09 -6.21 1.12
N ILE A 43 -6.77 -6.01 1.17
CA ILE A 43 -6.11 -5.28 2.26
C ILE A 43 -6.42 -3.78 2.18
N ILE A 44 -6.36 -3.20 0.97
CA ILE A 44 -6.63 -1.78 0.72
C ILE A 44 -8.11 -1.47 0.97
N ASP A 45 -9.03 -2.30 0.48
CA ASP A 45 -10.47 -2.13 0.70
C ASP A 45 -10.83 -2.16 2.18
N GLY A 46 -10.29 -3.13 2.93
CA GLY A 46 -10.51 -3.21 4.37
C GLY A 46 -9.97 -1.99 5.12
N TRP A 47 -8.82 -1.46 4.70
CA TRP A 47 -8.23 -0.28 5.30
C TRP A 47 -9.01 1.00 4.96
N SER A 48 -9.38 1.18 3.71
CA SER A 48 -10.15 2.33 3.21
C SER A 48 -11.52 2.42 3.88
N ASN A 49 -12.24 1.30 3.95
CA ASN A 49 -13.55 1.26 4.61
C ASN A 49 -13.48 1.63 6.09
N TYR A 50 -12.43 1.19 6.80
CA TYR A 50 -12.23 1.54 8.21
C TYR A 50 -11.86 3.02 8.41
N ARG A 51 -11.10 3.62 7.49
CA ARG A 51 -10.55 4.98 7.63
C ARG A 51 -11.28 6.08 6.87
N ARG A 52 -12.36 5.75 6.13
CA ARG A 52 -13.13 6.69 5.31
C ARG A 52 -13.60 7.96 6.03
N TYR A 53 -13.84 7.90 7.34
CA TYR A 53 -14.34 9.03 8.13
C TYR A 53 -13.23 9.87 8.78
N VAL A 54 -12.00 9.37 8.84
CA VAL A 54 -10.94 9.93 9.69
C VAL A 54 -9.79 10.51 8.86
N VAL A 55 -9.67 10.11 7.60
CA VAL A 55 -8.50 10.37 6.77
C VAL A 55 -8.85 11.28 5.60
N SER A 56 -8.01 12.28 5.34
CA SER A 56 -8.17 13.23 4.24
C SER A 56 -7.65 12.68 2.91
N LYS A 57 -8.01 13.34 1.81
CA LYS A 57 -7.61 12.95 0.45
C LYS A 57 -6.09 12.94 0.26
N GLU A 58 -5.38 13.85 0.92
CA GLU A 58 -3.92 13.96 0.84
C GLU A 58 -3.24 12.71 1.39
N VAL A 59 -3.78 12.13 2.46
CA VAL A 59 -3.23 10.90 3.07
C VAL A 59 -3.51 9.70 2.18
N TYR A 60 -4.69 9.61 1.55
CA TYR A 60 -4.95 8.56 0.55
C TYR A 60 -3.94 8.64 -0.60
N SER A 61 -3.71 9.83 -1.16
CA SER A 61 -2.72 10.04 -2.23
C SER A 61 -1.30 9.63 -1.82
N ALA A 62 -0.89 9.98 -0.59
CA ALA A 62 0.42 9.59 -0.06
C ALA A 62 0.55 8.06 0.10
N VAL A 63 -0.51 7.39 0.57
CA VAL A 63 -0.56 5.93 0.71
C VAL A 63 -0.52 5.26 -0.66
N ASP A 64 -1.31 5.72 -1.62
CA ASP A 64 -1.35 5.18 -2.98
C ASP A 64 0.00 5.30 -3.66
N THR A 65 0.66 6.46 -3.53
CA THR A 65 2.02 6.68 -4.07
C THR A 65 3.02 5.68 -3.46
N ALA A 66 2.95 5.45 -2.15
CA ALA A 66 3.84 4.51 -1.46
C ALA A 66 3.60 3.05 -1.86
N ILE A 67 2.35 2.66 -2.10
CA ILE A 67 1.97 1.33 -2.59
C ILE A 67 2.43 1.16 -4.04
N TRP A 68 2.18 2.16 -4.89
CA TRP A 68 2.60 2.15 -6.29
C TRP A 68 4.12 2.00 -6.43
N GLN A 69 4.90 2.74 -5.65
CA GLN A 69 6.36 2.61 -5.65
C GLN A 69 6.84 1.20 -5.25
N ALA A 70 6.16 0.57 -4.29
CA ALA A 70 6.49 -0.79 -3.86
C ALA A 70 6.13 -1.83 -4.94
N LEU A 71 4.96 -1.67 -5.58
CA LEU A 71 4.53 -2.49 -6.71
C LEU A 71 5.45 -2.32 -7.92
N TRP A 72 5.83 -1.09 -8.26
CA TRP A 72 6.74 -0.81 -9.35
C TRP A 72 8.09 -1.52 -9.17
N LYS A 73 8.67 -1.44 -7.97
CA LYS A 73 9.90 -2.19 -7.63
C LYS A 73 9.71 -3.70 -7.77
N TRP A 74 8.55 -4.23 -7.39
CA TRP A 74 8.23 -5.65 -7.55
C TRP A 74 8.14 -6.04 -9.03
N CYS A 75 7.48 -5.22 -9.87
CA CYS A 75 7.40 -5.43 -11.32
C CYS A 75 8.78 -5.39 -11.98
N CYS A 76 9.59 -4.35 -11.72
CA CYS A 76 10.95 -4.24 -12.27
C CYS A 76 11.84 -5.43 -11.88
N ARG A 77 11.74 -5.92 -10.64
CA ARG A 77 12.50 -7.10 -10.19
C ARG A 77 12.08 -8.37 -10.95
N ARG A 78 10.80 -8.51 -11.30
CA ARG A 78 10.30 -9.67 -12.06
C ARG A 78 10.69 -9.64 -13.53
N HIS A 79 10.96 -8.46 -14.08
CA HIS A 79 11.20 -8.28 -15.51
C HIS A 79 12.56 -7.60 -15.77
N PRO A 80 13.69 -8.20 -15.35
CA PRO A 80 15.01 -7.58 -15.45
C PRO A 80 15.44 -7.30 -16.90
N CYS A 81 14.92 -8.07 -17.86
CA CYS A 81 15.26 -7.94 -19.28
C CYS A 81 14.26 -7.08 -20.07
N LYS A 82 13.32 -6.41 -19.41
CA LYS A 82 12.29 -5.59 -20.06
C LYS A 82 12.42 -4.15 -19.59
N GLY A 83 12.32 -3.20 -20.52
CA GLY A 83 12.36 -1.78 -20.19
C GLY A 83 11.08 -1.33 -19.48
N ALA A 84 11.16 -0.19 -18.79
CA ALA A 84 10.05 0.42 -18.06
C ALA A 84 8.80 0.68 -18.92
N ARG A 85 8.94 0.83 -20.25
CA ARG A 85 7.81 0.99 -21.17
C ARG A 85 7.01 -0.31 -21.38
N TRP A 86 7.64 -1.45 -21.20
CA TRP A 86 7.03 -2.77 -21.41
C TRP A 86 6.41 -3.34 -20.13
N ILE A 87 7.01 -3.02 -18.99
CA ILE A 87 6.52 -3.38 -17.65
C ILE A 87 5.24 -2.61 -17.35
#